data_AF-A9IUU0-F1
#
_entry.id   AF-A9IUU0-F1
#
_cell.length_a   1.000
_cell.length_b   1.000
_cell.length_c   1.000
_cell.angle_alpha   90.00
_cell.angle_beta   90.00
_cell.angle_gamma   90.00
#
_symmetry.space_group_name_H-M   'P 1'
#
loop_
_entity.id
_entity.type
_entity.pdbx_description
1 polymer ?
#
loop_
_entity_poly.entity_id
_entity_poly.type
_entity_poly.pdbx_seq_one_letter_code
_entity_poly.pdbx_strand_id
1 'polypeptide(L)'
;MVSLLLPPNSSLFERCLADAMAVDVQVKRALEDISRAKLITRPPSWLPSLIDEYGLQELTPYFSNSYDLIDQGLAWQRLRGSVAAIELGLQWLELSAHFTPAWSGRAWWNSFQLDFDQLPEQSSLEAIEAIVDLSKSFRSDFRRGTYGYDVGAIEGDMSRLDDSMLDFESGVRLTARDTLFSFGRTTEINHTLTKQEGKLIGNWIDDFDEELSWNQIDYPWDLANFPWCSVKKHERDILMAEWFHGRTLYLVLRDSQDGVIGYRRCYAVAPVEQVLEGVYNHCGNRFNPSPTGTLLFLAARTDFHDVDGKQAAFVSILVHATPAENIAVGKLWLEPDELNGGVEILKTPINIPLRADVREQFKILLRF
;
A
#
# COMPACT_ATOMS: atom_id res chain seq x y z
N MET A 1 -29.47 57.22 -26.34
CA MET A 1 -30.89 57.60 -26.18
C MET A 1 -31.65 57.00 -27.34
N VAL A 2 -32.76 56.32 -27.05
CA VAL A 2 -33.57 55.62 -28.06
C VAL A 2 -34.28 56.63 -28.96
N SER A 3 -34.52 57.85 -28.46
CA SER A 3 -35.03 58.99 -29.23
C SER A 3 -34.20 59.38 -30.46
N LEU A 4 -32.91 58.96 -30.56
CA LEU A 4 -32.06 59.15 -31.75
C LEU A 4 -32.40 58.20 -32.91
N LEU A 5 -33.18 57.14 -32.65
CA LEU A 5 -33.66 56.20 -33.66
C LEU A 5 -34.98 56.66 -34.31
N LEU A 6 -35.59 57.73 -33.79
CA LEU A 6 -36.83 58.28 -34.33
C LEU A 6 -36.55 59.19 -35.54
N PRO A 7 -37.51 59.30 -36.49
CA PRO A 7 -37.43 60.26 -37.58
C PRO A 7 -37.19 61.71 -37.11
N PRO A 8 -36.52 62.55 -37.92
CA PRO A 8 -36.18 63.92 -37.53
C PRO A 8 -37.40 64.81 -37.24
N ASN A 9 -38.58 64.45 -37.77
CA ASN A 9 -39.86 65.14 -37.55
C ASN A 9 -40.62 64.70 -36.29
N SER A 10 -40.08 63.79 -35.47
CA SER A 10 -40.75 63.32 -34.26
C SER A 10 -40.89 64.40 -33.19
N SER A 11 -42.07 64.45 -32.55
CA SER A 11 -42.44 65.44 -31.54
C SER A 11 -41.69 65.23 -30.21
N LEU A 12 -41.68 66.25 -29.35
CA LEU A 12 -41.03 66.16 -28.03
C LEU A 12 -41.65 65.06 -27.16
N PHE A 13 -42.98 64.90 -27.22
CA PHE A 13 -43.69 63.83 -26.50
C PHE A 13 -43.25 62.45 -26.97
N GLU A 14 -43.14 62.23 -28.29
CA GLU A 14 -42.69 60.95 -28.86
C GLU A 14 -41.26 60.61 -28.46
N ARG A 15 -40.36 61.61 -28.43
CA ARG A 15 -38.97 61.41 -28.00
C ARG A 15 -38.88 61.06 -26.51
N CYS A 16 -39.60 61.79 -25.65
CA CYS A 16 -39.65 61.50 -24.21
C CYS A 16 -40.31 60.14 -23.92
N LEU A 17 -41.37 59.78 -24.64
CA LEU A 17 -42.02 58.48 -24.51
C LEU A 17 -41.08 57.36 -24.95
N ALA A 18 -40.35 57.51 -26.07
CA ALA A 18 -39.39 56.52 -26.54
C ALA A 18 -38.22 56.31 -25.55
N ASP A 19 -37.70 57.38 -24.94
CA ASP A 19 -36.67 57.26 -23.93
C ASP A 19 -37.20 56.69 -22.60
N ALA A 20 -38.46 56.97 -22.23
CA ALA A 20 -39.10 56.39 -21.05
C ALA A 20 -39.48 54.90 -21.23
N MET A 21 -39.80 54.50 -22.46
CA MET A 21 -40.06 53.10 -22.84
C MET A 21 -38.77 52.32 -23.15
N ALA A 22 -37.61 52.98 -23.15
CA ALA A 22 -36.34 52.31 -23.34
C ALA A 22 -36.11 51.30 -22.21
N VAL A 23 -35.72 50.08 -22.57
CA VAL A 23 -35.34 49.07 -21.58
C VAL A 23 -34.19 49.62 -20.74
N ASP A 24 -34.37 49.55 -19.42
CA ASP A 24 -33.38 50.04 -18.47
C ASP A 24 -32.00 49.40 -18.76
N VAL A 25 -30.96 50.23 -18.73
CA VAL A 25 -29.60 49.80 -19.08
C VAL A 25 -29.11 48.70 -18.13
N GLN A 26 -29.52 48.72 -16.86
CA GLN A 26 -29.19 47.68 -15.89
C GLN A 26 -29.87 46.36 -16.24
N VAL A 27 -31.14 46.40 -16.69
CA VAL A 27 -31.86 45.20 -17.15
C VAL A 27 -31.20 44.63 -18.41
N LYS A 28 -30.84 45.48 -19.37
CA LYS A 28 -30.15 45.03 -20.58
C LYS A 28 -28.79 44.38 -20.25
N ARG A 29 -28.00 44.97 -19.35
CA ARG A 29 -26.73 44.39 -18.88
C ARG A 29 -26.94 43.07 -18.17
N ALA A 30 -27.93 42.98 -17.27
CA ALA A 30 -28.24 41.74 -16.57
C ALA A 30 -28.63 40.62 -17.55
N LEU A 31 -29.41 40.91 -18.60
CA LEU A 31 -29.74 39.95 -19.66
C LEU A 31 -28.49 39.47 -20.43
N GLU A 32 -27.58 40.38 -20.76
CA GLU A 32 -26.30 40.05 -21.39
C GLU A 32 -25.43 39.19 -20.47
N ASP A 33 -25.39 39.51 -19.17
CA ASP A 33 -24.63 38.76 -18.16
C ASP A 33 -25.22 37.34 -17.94
N ILE A 34 -26.54 37.20 -17.88
CA ILE A 34 -27.23 35.89 -17.77
C ILE A 34 -26.77 34.95 -18.89
N SER A 35 -26.69 35.44 -20.13
CA SER A 35 -26.29 34.63 -21.28
C SER A 35 -24.86 34.08 -21.16
N ARG A 36 -23.98 34.78 -20.43
CA ARG A 36 -22.56 34.44 -20.25
C ARG A 36 -22.27 33.77 -18.92
N ALA A 37 -23.21 33.82 -17.98
CA ALA A 37 -23.00 33.45 -16.60
C ALA A 37 -22.58 31.98 -16.41
N LYS A 38 -22.98 31.07 -17.31
CA LYS A 38 -22.57 29.65 -17.24
C LYS A 38 -21.14 29.38 -17.71
N LEU A 39 -20.64 30.17 -18.65
CA LEU A 39 -19.42 29.87 -19.40
C LEU A 39 -18.23 30.77 -19.02
N ILE A 40 -18.50 32.03 -18.63
CA ILE A 40 -17.44 33.05 -18.50
C ILE A 40 -17.42 33.63 -17.09
N THR A 41 -18.50 34.28 -16.65
CA THR A 41 -18.46 35.10 -15.43
C THR A 41 -18.79 34.32 -14.15
N ARG A 42 -19.51 33.18 -14.24
CA ARG A 42 -19.94 32.29 -13.15
C ARG A 42 -20.04 32.96 -11.77
N PRO A 43 -21.11 33.74 -11.50
CA PRO A 43 -21.27 34.41 -10.21
C PRO A 43 -21.28 33.42 -9.03
N PRO A 44 -20.61 33.70 -7.89
CA PRO A 44 -20.56 32.78 -6.76
C PRO A 44 -21.93 32.33 -6.25
N SER A 45 -22.91 33.24 -6.25
CA SER A 45 -24.29 32.97 -5.83
C SER A 45 -25.02 31.95 -6.69
N TRP A 46 -24.53 31.69 -7.91
CA TRP A 46 -25.17 30.74 -8.84
C TRP A 46 -24.51 29.37 -8.83
N LEU A 47 -23.31 29.22 -8.26
CA LEU A 47 -22.57 27.96 -8.27
C LEU A 47 -23.37 26.78 -7.72
N PRO A 48 -24.13 26.90 -6.60
CA PRO A 48 -24.93 25.78 -6.11
C PRO A 48 -25.98 25.32 -7.13
N SER A 49 -26.66 26.27 -7.80
CA SER A 49 -27.64 25.96 -8.85
C SER A 49 -26.99 25.39 -10.11
N LEU A 50 -25.77 25.82 -10.46
CA LEU A 50 -25.03 25.26 -11.58
C LEU A 50 -24.55 23.83 -11.31
N ILE A 51 -24.05 23.57 -10.09
CA ILE A 51 -23.68 22.21 -9.65
C ILE A 51 -24.91 21.30 -9.70
N ASP A 52 -26.06 21.81 -9.27
CA ASP A 52 -27.32 21.08 -9.31
C ASP A 52 -27.77 20.77 -10.74
N GLU A 53 -27.78 21.80 -11.59
CA GLU A 53 -28.15 21.69 -13.01
C GLU A 53 -27.26 20.70 -13.76
N TYR A 54 -25.95 20.71 -13.49
CA TYR A 54 -25.01 19.78 -14.12
C TYR A 54 -24.99 18.39 -13.47
N GLY A 55 -25.68 18.15 -12.36
CA GLY A 55 -25.67 16.84 -11.69
C GLY A 55 -24.31 16.48 -11.07
N LEU A 56 -23.59 17.48 -10.53
CA LEU A 56 -22.24 17.32 -9.97
C LEU A 56 -22.24 17.21 -8.44
N GLN A 57 -23.41 17.07 -7.81
CA GLN A 57 -23.55 17.07 -6.35
C GLN A 57 -22.75 15.94 -5.69
N GLU A 58 -22.74 14.76 -6.30
CA GLU A 58 -22.01 13.57 -5.81
C GLU A 58 -20.49 13.76 -5.82
N LEU A 59 -19.98 14.71 -6.61
CA LEU A 59 -18.55 15.02 -6.68
C LEU A 59 -18.11 16.11 -5.70
N THR A 60 -19.05 16.79 -5.04
CA THR A 60 -18.75 17.87 -4.07
C THR A 60 -17.73 17.47 -2.99
N PRO A 61 -17.73 16.24 -2.43
CA PRO A 61 -16.75 15.85 -1.40
C PRO A 61 -15.29 15.87 -1.86
N TYR A 62 -15.01 15.76 -3.16
CA TYR A 62 -13.64 15.72 -3.71
C TYR A 62 -13.06 17.12 -3.97
N PHE A 63 -13.86 18.18 -3.85
CA PHE A 63 -13.44 19.54 -4.21
C PHE A 63 -13.73 20.53 -3.10
N SER A 64 -12.71 21.30 -2.71
CA SER A 64 -12.89 22.44 -1.80
C SER A 64 -13.44 23.68 -2.53
N ASN A 65 -13.20 23.80 -3.83
CA ASN A 65 -13.59 24.95 -4.64
C ASN A 65 -14.63 24.56 -5.70
N SER A 66 -15.81 25.18 -5.64
CA SER A 66 -16.92 24.92 -6.57
C SER A 66 -16.61 25.29 -8.02
N TYR A 67 -15.70 26.23 -8.28
CA TYR A 67 -15.30 26.57 -9.65
C TYR A 67 -14.54 25.44 -10.32
N ASP A 68 -13.60 24.83 -9.58
CA ASP A 68 -12.79 23.70 -10.04
C ASP A 68 -13.67 22.46 -10.23
N LEU A 69 -14.63 22.24 -9.31
CA LEU A 69 -15.64 21.19 -9.45
C LEU A 69 -16.42 21.30 -10.76
N ILE A 70 -16.86 22.51 -11.14
CA ILE A 70 -17.61 22.68 -12.39
C ILE A 70 -16.70 22.40 -13.60
N ASP A 71 -15.48 22.94 -13.62
CA ASP A 71 -14.58 22.80 -14.77
C ASP A 71 -14.11 21.35 -14.96
N GLN A 72 -13.68 20.70 -13.88
CA GLN A 72 -13.20 19.32 -13.91
C GLN A 72 -14.34 18.30 -13.96
N GLY A 73 -15.43 18.54 -13.23
CA GLY A 73 -16.60 17.68 -13.21
C GLY A 73 -17.27 17.57 -14.59
N LEU A 74 -17.37 18.68 -15.33
CA LEU A 74 -17.89 18.65 -16.71
C LEU A 74 -16.95 17.89 -17.66
N ALA A 75 -15.63 18.02 -17.48
CA ALA A 75 -14.66 17.24 -18.25
C ALA A 75 -14.78 15.74 -17.95
N TRP A 76 -14.90 15.39 -16.67
CA TRP A 76 -15.10 14.02 -16.20
C TRP A 76 -16.40 13.40 -16.72
N GLN A 77 -17.53 14.14 -16.70
CA GLN A 77 -18.81 13.65 -17.20
C GLN A 77 -18.76 13.22 -18.67
N ARG A 78 -17.94 13.89 -19.49
CA ARG A 78 -17.74 13.53 -20.91
C ARG A 78 -16.96 12.24 -21.10
N LEU A 79 -16.18 11.84 -20.10
CA LEU A 79 -15.34 10.63 -20.11
C LEU A 79 -15.96 9.48 -19.31
N ARG A 80 -17.02 9.74 -18.54
CA ARG A 80 -17.66 8.77 -17.64
C ARG A 80 -17.96 7.45 -18.36
N GLY A 81 -17.66 6.34 -17.69
CA GLY A 81 -17.76 4.99 -18.24
C GLY A 81 -16.47 4.47 -18.89
N SER A 82 -15.38 5.26 -18.86
CA SER A 82 -14.07 4.89 -19.37
C SER A 82 -13.00 4.83 -18.28
N VAL A 83 -11.87 4.19 -18.57
CA VAL A 83 -10.69 4.18 -17.68
C VAL A 83 -10.16 5.60 -17.42
N ALA A 84 -10.24 6.48 -18.43
CA ALA A 84 -9.82 7.88 -18.27
C ALA A 84 -10.66 8.65 -17.22
N ALA A 85 -11.93 8.29 -17.03
CA ALA A 85 -12.73 8.87 -15.95
C ALA A 85 -12.28 8.39 -14.57
N ILE A 86 -11.85 7.13 -14.46
CA ILE A 86 -11.28 6.58 -13.22
C ILE A 86 -9.96 7.29 -12.90
N GLU A 87 -9.06 7.41 -13.89
CA GLU A 87 -7.78 8.11 -13.75
C GLU A 87 -7.98 9.56 -13.30
N LEU A 88 -8.87 10.31 -13.96
CA LEU A 88 -9.17 11.70 -13.60
C LEU A 88 -9.79 11.80 -12.20
N GLY A 89 -10.68 10.87 -11.83
CA GLY A 89 -11.29 10.83 -10.50
C GLY A 89 -10.28 10.53 -9.38
N LEU A 90 -9.35 9.61 -9.61
CA LEU A 90 -8.28 9.30 -8.66
C LEU A 90 -7.31 10.46 -8.49
N GLN A 91 -7.06 11.27 -9.52
CA GLN A 91 -6.24 12.48 -9.42
C GLN A 91 -6.80 13.50 -8.43
N TRP A 92 -8.12 13.57 -8.23
CA TRP A 92 -8.73 14.44 -7.21
C TRP A 92 -8.44 13.99 -5.77
N LEU A 93 -8.10 12.72 -5.61
CA LEU A 93 -7.60 12.15 -4.36
C LEU A 93 -6.06 12.12 -4.30
N GLU A 94 -5.39 12.76 -5.28
CA GLU A 94 -3.94 12.74 -5.44
C GLU A 94 -3.37 11.32 -5.62
N LEU A 95 -4.18 10.39 -6.16
CA LEU A 95 -3.82 9.00 -6.40
C LEU A 95 -3.68 8.72 -7.91
N SER A 96 -2.84 7.73 -8.22
CA SER A 96 -2.74 7.13 -9.55
C SER A 96 -2.72 5.61 -9.42
N ALA A 97 -3.32 4.94 -10.40
CA ALA A 97 -3.36 3.49 -10.46
C ALA A 97 -3.37 3.00 -11.90
N HIS A 98 -2.78 1.83 -12.11
CA HIS A 98 -2.86 1.09 -13.36
C HIS A 98 -4.12 0.23 -13.38
N PHE A 99 -4.81 0.22 -14.52
CA PHE A 99 -5.99 -0.61 -14.73
C PHE A 99 -5.59 -2.00 -15.24
N THR A 100 -6.00 -3.04 -14.52
CA THR A 100 -5.77 -4.43 -14.91
C THR A 100 -7.11 -5.15 -15.07
N PRO A 101 -7.52 -5.56 -16.29
CA PRO A 101 -8.76 -6.29 -16.49
C PRO A 101 -8.65 -7.72 -15.93
N ALA A 102 -9.77 -8.30 -15.50
CA ALA A 102 -9.81 -9.73 -15.25
C ALA A 102 -9.58 -10.52 -16.55
N TRP A 103 -9.00 -11.72 -16.42
CA TRP A 103 -8.90 -12.64 -17.54
C TRP A 103 -10.29 -13.02 -18.06
N SER A 104 -10.44 -13.07 -19.39
CA SER A 104 -11.72 -13.30 -20.05
C SER A 104 -12.28 -14.71 -19.87
N GLY A 105 -11.46 -15.67 -19.43
CA GLY A 105 -11.90 -17.03 -19.09
C GLY A 105 -12.68 -17.10 -17.77
N ARG A 106 -12.46 -16.15 -16.86
CA ARG A 106 -13.09 -16.10 -15.54
C ARG A 106 -14.61 -15.93 -15.66
N ALA A 107 -15.38 -16.61 -14.81
CA ALA A 107 -16.84 -16.42 -14.73
C ALA A 107 -17.23 -14.94 -14.51
N TRP A 108 -16.50 -14.23 -13.65
CA TRP A 108 -16.62 -12.79 -13.40
C TRP A 108 -15.64 -11.96 -14.26
N TRP A 109 -15.72 -12.17 -15.59
CA TRP A 109 -14.84 -11.57 -16.61
C TRP A 109 -14.95 -10.04 -16.72
N ASN A 110 -16.08 -9.45 -16.31
CA ASN A 110 -16.34 -8.01 -16.38
C ASN A 110 -15.74 -7.24 -15.19
N SER A 111 -14.99 -7.92 -14.33
CA SER A 111 -14.32 -7.30 -13.19
C SER A 111 -12.93 -6.75 -13.54
N PHE A 112 -12.44 -5.82 -12.72
CA PHE A 112 -11.10 -5.25 -12.88
C PHE A 112 -10.44 -4.96 -11.54
N GLN A 113 -9.12 -4.88 -11.57
CA GLN A 113 -8.24 -4.50 -10.48
C GLN A 113 -7.60 -3.14 -10.77
N LEU A 114 -7.32 -2.38 -9.71
CA LEU A 114 -6.52 -1.16 -9.77
C LEU A 114 -5.22 -1.37 -8.99
N ASP A 115 -4.09 -1.27 -9.69
CA ASP A 115 -2.76 -1.36 -9.10
C ASP A 115 -2.25 0.05 -8.80
N PHE A 116 -2.26 0.46 -7.52
CA PHE A 116 -1.89 1.81 -7.13
C PHE A 116 -0.37 2.02 -7.21
N ASP A 117 0.06 3.23 -7.57
CA ASP A 117 1.49 3.59 -7.58
C ASP A 117 2.01 3.95 -6.18
N GLN A 118 1.10 4.26 -5.26
CA GLN A 118 1.39 4.59 -3.86
C GLN A 118 0.35 3.97 -2.92
N LEU A 119 0.74 3.77 -1.66
CA LEU A 119 -0.15 3.23 -0.63
C LEU A 119 -1.27 4.25 -0.31
N PRO A 120 -2.55 3.96 -0.59
CA PRO A 120 -3.63 4.87 -0.23
C PRO A 120 -3.84 4.94 1.29
N GLU A 121 -4.28 6.07 1.81
CA GLU A 121 -4.69 6.20 3.21
C GLU A 121 -5.93 5.36 3.52
N GLN A 122 -6.06 4.86 4.75
CA GLN A 122 -7.20 4.01 5.12
C GLN A 122 -8.53 4.80 5.10
N SER A 123 -8.46 6.09 5.43
CA SER A 123 -9.58 7.03 5.38
C SER A 123 -10.09 7.30 3.96
N SER A 124 -9.25 7.11 2.93
CA SER A 124 -9.63 7.40 1.55
C SER A 124 -10.24 6.21 0.82
N LEU A 125 -10.27 5.01 1.41
CA LEU A 125 -10.77 3.79 0.75
C LEU A 125 -12.22 3.93 0.28
N GLU A 126 -13.11 4.45 1.11
CA GLU A 126 -14.51 4.67 0.72
C GLU A 126 -14.63 5.73 -0.39
N ALA A 127 -13.78 6.76 -0.36
CA ALA A 127 -13.74 7.79 -1.39
C ALA A 127 -13.23 7.23 -2.72
N ILE A 128 -12.23 6.34 -2.68
CA ILE A 128 -11.74 5.60 -3.85
C ILE A 128 -12.84 4.74 -4.45
N GLU A 129 -13.52 3.92 -3.64
CA GLU A 129 -14.63 3.10 -4.13
C GLU A 129 -15.75 3.93 -4.72
N ALA A 130 -16.11 5.04 -4.06
CA ALA A 130 -17.16 5.92 -4.53
C ALA A 130 -16.80 6.58 -5.86
N ILE A 131 -15.60 7.15 -6.02
CA ILE A 131 -15.22 7.79 -7.28
C ILE A 131 -15.05 6.76 -8.41
N VAL A 132 -14.50 5.59 -8.12
CA VAL A 132 -14.35 4.51 -9.12
C VAL A 132 -15.72 4.02 -9.57
N ASP A 133 -16.67 3.84 -8.65
CA ASP A 133 -18.03 3.40 -8.97
C ASP A 133 -18.82 4.44 -9.76
N LEU A 134 -18.65 5.73 -9.44
CA LEU A 134 -19.20 6.81 -10.25
C LEU A 134 -18.59 6.85 -11.65
N SER A 135 -17.31 6.52 -11.78
CA SER A 135 -16.53 6.66 -13.03
C SER A 135 -16.65 5.46 -13.96
N LYS A 136 -16.76 4.24 -13.42
CA LYS A 136 -16.76 3.00 -14.21
C LYS A 136 -18.02 2.85 -15.06
N SER A 137 -17.94 1.97 -16.06
CA SER A 137 -19.13 1.54 -16.78
C SER A 137 -20.03 0.72 -15.86
N PHE A 138 -21.35 0.84 -16.01
CA PHE A 138 -22.33 0.13 -15.18
C PHE A 138 -22.12 -1.39 -15.18
N ARG A 139 -21.61 -1.95 -16.29
CA ARG A 139 -21.35 -3.39 -16.42
C ARG A 139 -20.00 -3.83 -15.89
N SER A 140 -19.11 -2.92 -15.50
CA SER A 140 -17.78 -3.26 -15.02
C SER A 140 -17.77 -3.23 -13.50
N ASP A 141 -17.11 -4.19 -12.87
CA ASP A 141 -17.07 -4.26 -11.41
C ASP A 141 -15.67 -4.03 -10.88
N PHE A 142 -15.54 -3.10 -9.94
CA PHE A 142 -14.28 -2.86 -9.25
C PHE A 142 -14.12 -3.95 -8.19
N ARG A 143 -13.24 -4.92 -8.48
CA ARG A 143 -13.07 -6.11 -7.65
C ARG A 143 -12.05 -5.88 -6.55
N ARG A 144 -10.93 -5.22 -6.89
CA ARG A 144 -9.76 -5.18 -6.01
C ARG A 144 -8.85 -3.99 -6.25
N GLY A 145 -8.34 -3.42 -5.16
CA GLY A 145 -7.23 -2.46 -5.17
C GLY A 145 -5.96 -3.09 -4.58
N THR A 146 -4.81 -2.91 -5.24
CA THR A 146 -3.53 -3.51 -4.83
C THR A 146 -2.43 -2.47 -4.73
N TYR A 147 -1.47 -2.69 -3.82
CA TYR A 147 -0.23 -1.93 -3.73
C TYR A 147 0.83 -2.80 -3.06
N GLY A 148 1.96 -3.07 -3.73
CA GLY A 148 3.09 -3.80 -3.15
C GLY A 148 2.84 -5.28 -2.75
N TYR A 149 1.58 -5.73 -2.69
CA TYR A 149 1.21 -7.11 -2.43
C TYR A 149 0.05 -7.56 -3.31
N ASP A 150 0.41 -8.18 -4.43
CA ASP A 150 -0.54 -8.76 -5.37
C ASP A 150 -0.39 -10.28 -5.43
N VAL A 151 -1.23 -10.98 -4.67
CA VAL A 151 -1.44 -12.43 -4.85
C VAL A 151 -2.88 -12.65 -5.32
N GLY A 152 -3.04 -12.88 -6.62
CA GLY A 152 -4.32 -13.21 -7.23
C GLY A 152 -4.70 -14.68 -7.07
N ALA A 153 -5.92 -15.02 -7.47
CA ALA A 153 -6.38 -16.40 -7.57
C ALA A 153 -5.55 -17.19 -8.58
N ILE A 154 -5.42 -18.50 -8.34
CA ILE A 154 -4.84 -19.39 -9.33
C ILE A 154 -5.83 -19.52 -10.50
N GLU A 155 -5.40 -19.19 -11.71
CA GLU A 155 -6.20 -19.38 -12.93
C GLU A 155 -6.12 -20.84 -13.36
N GLY A 156 -7.05 -21.65 -12.86
CA GLY A 156 -7.17 -23.08 -13.13
C GLY A 156 -8.33 -23.46 -14.04
N ASP A 157 -9.10 -22.48 -14.53
CA ASP A 157 -10.35 -22.71 -15.28
C ASP A 157 -10.13 -23.73 -16.41
N MET A 158 -11.12 -24.63 -16.58
CA MET A 158 -11.06 -25.75 -17.54
C MET A 158 -10.02 -26.84 -17.20
N SER A 159 -9.49 -26.88 -15.98
CA SER A 159 -8.69 -27.99 -15.45
C SER A 159 -9.35 -28.66 -14.24
N ARG A 160 -8.81 -29.79 -13.76
CA ARG A 160 -9.30 -30.43 -12.52
C ARG A 160 -9.08 -29.59 -11.26
N LEU A 161 -8.25 -28.54 -11.35
CA LEU A 161 -8.02 -27.60 -10.24
C LEU A 161 -9.15 -26.57 -10.13
N ASP A 162 -10.01 -26.42 -11.14
CA ASP A 162 -11.18 -25.55 -11.15
C ASP A 162 -12.22 -25.96 -10.07
N ASP A 163 -12.25 -27.24 -9.71
CA ASP A 163 -13.06 -27.76 -8.59
C ASP A 163 -12.37 -27.59 -7.21
N SER A 164 -11.21 -26.95 -7.15
CA SER A 164 -10.45 -26.77 -5.90
C SER A 164 -10.75 -25.40 -5.27
N MET A 165 -10.73 -25.30 -3.93
CA MET A 165 -10.98 -24.05 -3.19
C MET A 165 -9.80 -23.04 -3.27
N LEU A 166 -9.15 -22.90 -4.43
CA LEU A 166 -7.95 -22.08 -4.63
C LEU A 166 -8.23 -20.73 -5.32
N ASP A 167 -9.50 -20.30 -5.33
CA ASP A 167 -9.96 -19.08 -5.98
C ASP A 167 -9.82 -17.82 -5.12
N PHE A 168 -9.18 -17.93 -3.96
CA PHE A 168 -9.03 -16.81 -3.04
C PHE A 168 -7.96 -15.84 -3.50
N GLU A 169 -8.29 -14.57 -3.39
CA GLU A 169 -7.39 -13.47 -3.67
C GLU A 169 -6.92 -12.89 -2.35
N SER A 170 -5.68 -12.42 -2.33
CA SER A 170 -5.20 -11.70 -1.16
C SER A 170 -5.92 -10.37 -1.02
N GLY A 171 -6.21 -10.01 0.23
CA GLY A 171 -6.73 -8.72 0.62
C GLY A 171 -7.74 -8.84 1.75
N VAL A 172 -8.31 -7.70 2.10
CA VAL A 172 -9.33 -7.56 3.13
C VAL A 172 -10.43 -6.62 2.64
N ARG A 173 -11.66 -6.85 3.11
CA ARG A 173 -12.80 -5.96 2.92
C ARG A 173 -13.00 -5.14 4.18
N LEU A 174 -12.72 -3.84 4.11
CA LEU A 174 -12.86 -2.93 5.25
C LEU A 174 -14.06 -1.99 5.13
N THR A 175 -14.52 -1.76 3.91
CA THR A 175 -15.56 -0.78 3.58
C THR A 175 -16.93 -1.46 3.45
N ALA A 176 -17.99 -0.67 3.51
CA ALA A 176 -19.35 -1.18 3.33
C ALA A 176 -19.64 -1.72 1.92
N ARG A 177 -18.84 -1.34 0.92
CA ARG A 177 -19.00 -1.78 -0.50
C ARG A 177 -18.30 -3.10 -0.81
N ASP A 178 -17.63 -3.70 0.17
CA ASP A 178 -17.04 -5.03 0.09
C ASP A 178 -15.97 -5.20 -1.02
N THR A 179 -15.31 -4.11 -1.42
CA THR A 179 -14.16 -4.19 -2.33
C THR A 179 -12.95 -4.77 -1.59
N LEU A 180 -12.18 -5.61 -2.29
CA LEU A 180 -11.00 -6.21 -1.73
C LEU A 180 -9.80 -5.25 -1.82
N PHE A 181 -9.17 -4.92 -0.70
CA PHE A 181 -7.92 -4.15 -0.69
C PHE A 181 -6.76 -5.02 -0.24
N SER A 182 -5.69 -5.05 -1.04
CA SER A 182 -4.51 -5.88 -0.81
C SER A 182 -3.27 -5.02 -0.88
N PHE A 183 -2.94 -4.43 0.26
CA PHE A 183 -1.74 -3.62 0.36
C PHE A 183 -0.63 -4.37 1.08
N GLY A 184 0.59 -4.11 0.66
CA GLY A 184 1.79 -4.56 1.33
C GLY A 184 2.87 -3.50 1.26
N ARG A 185 3.63 -3.42 2.35
CA ARG A 185 4.76 -2.52 2.50
C ARG A 185 5.96 -3.34 2.94
N THR A 186 7.10 -3.11 2.29
CA THR A 186 8.35 -3.80 2.63
C THR A 186 9.28 -2.86 3.39
N THR A 187 9.74 -3.32 4.56
CA THR A 187 10.81 -2.69 5.34
C THR A 187 12.06 -3.55 5.26
N GLU A 188 13.14 -2.98 4.75
CA GLU A 188 14.42 -3.66 4.58
C GLU A 188 15.45 -3.14 5.58
N ILE A 189 16.06 -4.05 6.34
CA ILE A 189 17.01 -3.73 7.41
C ILE A 189 18.32 -4.47 7.17
N ASN A 190 19.43 -3.74 7.24
CA ASN A 190 20.76 -4.32 7.27
C ASN A 190 21.27 -4.26 8.72
N HIS A 191 21.73 -5.39 9.25
CA HIS A 191 22.35 -5.42 10.57
C HIS A 191 23.65 -6.20 10.54
N THR A 192 24.61 -5.75 11.33
CA THR A 192 25.82 -6.51 11.63
C THR A 192 25.71 -7.00 13.06
N LEU A 193 25.71 -8.32 13.24
CA LEU A 193 25.62 -8.96 14.54
C LEU A 193 26.78 -8.48 15.41
N THR A 194 26.45 -7.89 16.56
CA THR A 194 27.46 -7.44 17.51
C THR A 194 27.95 -8.61 18.36
N LYS A 195 29.18 -8.49 18.89
CA LYS A 195 29.74 -9.48 19.84
C LYS A 195 28.85 -9.72 21.05
N GLN A 196 28.15 -8.69 21.52
CA GLN A 196 27.23 -8.81 22.64
C GLN A 196 26.02 -9.66 22.25
N GLU A 197 25.36 -9.35 21.14
CA GLU A 197 24.21 -10.10 20.62
C GLU A 197 24.58 -11.56 20.32
N GLY A 198 25.68 -11.80 19.62
CA GLY A 198 26.15 -13.14 19.30
C GLY A 198 26.44 -13.98 20.55
N LYS A 199 27.08 -13.40 21.57
CA LYS A 199 27.31 -14.10 22.84
C LYS A 199 26.02 -14.39 23.59
N LEU A 200 25.05 -13.49 23.55
CA LEU A 200 23.75 -13.67 24.20
C LEU A 200 22.97 -14.83 23.60
N ILE A 201 23.03 -15.03 22.28
CA ILE A 201 22.35 -16.14 21.60
C ILE A 201 23.19 -17.43 21.57
N GLY A 202 24.44 -17.40 22.06
CA GLY A 202 25.36 -18.53 21.99
C GLY A 202 25.87 -18.83 20.57
N ASN A 203 25.92 -17.82 19.70
CA ASN A 203 26.42 -17.89 18.33
C ASN A 203 27.41 -16.73 18.10
N TRP A 204 28.60 -16.83 18.72
CA TRP A 204 29.69 -15.89 18.47
C TRP A 204 31.02 -16.61 18.41
N ILE A 205 31.70 -16.45 17.28
CA ILE A 205 33.08 -16.88 17.09
C ILE A 205 33.94 -15.61 17.08
N ASP A 206 34.98 -15.56 17.90
CA ASP A 206 35.87 -14.41 17.95
C ASP A 206 36.69 -14.29 16.65
N ASP A 207 36.86 -13.05 16.17
CA ASP A 207 37.68 -12.75 14.99
C ASP A 207 39.15 -12.82 15.44
N PHE A 208 39.86 -13.86 14.99
CA PHE A 208 41.29 -14.04 15.23
C PHE A 208 42.05 -13.88 13.91
N ASP A 209 43.13 -13.10 13.90
CA ASP A 209 44.03 -12.94 12.74
C ASP A 209 44.84 -14.23 12.43
N GLU A 210 44.87 -15.19 13.36
CA GLU A 210 45.54 -16.49 13.23
C GLU A 210 44.52 -17.62 13.00
N GLU A 211 44.97 -18.76 12.45
CA GLU A 211 44.13 -19.91 12.18
C GLU A 211 43.37 -20.36 13.44
N LEU A 212 42.02 -20.32 13.38
CA LEU A 212 41.13 -20.77 14.45
C LEU A 212 41.40 -22.25 14.74
N SER A 213 41.89 -22.53 15.96
CA SER A 213 42.08 -23.91 16.42
C SER A 213 40.76 -24.49 16.94
N TRP A 214 40.51 -25.76 16.65
CA TRP A 214 39.29 -26.49 17.04
C TRP A 214 38.91 -26.36 18.51
N ASN A 215 39.92 -26.26 19.38
CA ASN A 215 39.75 -26.19 20.83
C ASN A 215 39.15 -24.85 21.30
N GLN A 216 39.04 -23.87 20.40
CA GLN A 216 38.55 -22.51 20.70
C GLN A 216 37.14 -22.25 20.16
N ILE A 217 36.54 -23.22 19.46
CA ILE A 217 35.22 -23.10 18.87
C ILE A 217 34.21 -23.92 19.70
N ASP A 218 33.32 -23.23 20.40
CA ASP A 218 32.17 -23.82 21.08
C ASP A 218 30.99 -23.95 20.10
N TYR A 219 31.10 -24.91 19.18
CA TYR A 219 30.09 -25.21 18.16
C TYR A 219 29.60 -26.66 18.31
N PRO A 220 28.30 -26.95 18.14
CA PRO A 220 27.79 -28.32 18.13
C PRO A 220 28.27 -29.05 16.86
N TRP A 221 29.45 -29.66 16.96
CA TRP A 221 30.16 -30.34 15.87
C TRP A 221 29.35 -31.45 15.18
N ASP A 222 28.35 -31.99 15.86
CA ASP A 222 27.43 -32.99 15.33
C ASP A 222 26.59 -32.48 14.14
N LEU A 223 26.55 -31.15 13.94
CA LEU A 223 25.82 -30.47 12.86
C LEU A 223 26.77 -29.88 11.79
N ALA A 224 28.08 -30.07 11.90
CA ALA A 224 29.06 -29.50 10.97
C ALA A 224 29.12 -30.28 9.65
N ASN A 225 28.72 -29.66 8.53
CA ASN A 225 28.74 -30.28 7.20
C ASN A 225 29.48 -29.42 6.16
N PHE A 226 30.71 -29.00 6.47
CA PHE A 226 31.56 -28.19 5.59
C PHE A 226 32.96 -28.80 5.43
N PRO A 227 33.72 -28.41 4.39
CA PRO A 227 35.03 -28.98 4.10
C PRO A 227 36.01 -28.73 5.26
N TRP A 228 36.77 -29.76 5.63
CA TRP A 228 37.74 -29.74 6.73
C TRP A 228 38.98 -28.90 6.33
N CYS A 229 38.99 -27.60 6.63
CA CYS A 229 40.17 -26.73 6.52
C CYS A 229 40.20 -25.66 7.63
N SER A 230 41.33 -24.95 7.75
CA SER A 230 41.54 -23.93 8.78
C SER A 230 40.58 -22.75 8.62
N VAL A 231 39.81 -22.47 9.68
CA VAL A 231 38.72 -21.48 9.68
C VAL A 231 39.27 -20.07 9.54
N LYS A 232 39.27 -19.54 8.31
CA LYS A 232 39.50 -18.11 8.03
C LYS A 232 38.21 -17.31 8.29
N LYS A 233 38.29 -15.97 8.25
CA LYS A 233 37.13 -15.06 8.37
C LYS A 233 35.91 -15.47 7.54
N HIS A 234 36.14 -15.92 6.31
CA HIS A 234 35.07 -16.41 5.43
C HIS A 234 34.36 -17.66 5.98
N GLU A 235 35.11 -18.61 6.52
CA GLU A 235 34.56 -19.85 7.09
C GLU A 235 33.85 -19.56 8.43
N ARG A 236 34.37 -18.63 9.24
CA ARG A 236 33.69 -18.13 10.45
C ARG A 236 32.28 -17.64 10.13
N ASP A 237 32.14 -16.79 9.12
CA ASP A 237 30.86 -16.19 8.76
C ASP A 237 29.87 -17.25 8.25
N ILE A 238 30.36 -18.27 7.54
CA ILE A 238 29.55 -19.43 7.13
C ILE A 238 29.02 -20.18 8.37
N LEU A 239 29.87 -20.46 9.36
CA LEU A 239 29.45 -21.17 10.59
C LEU A 239 28.39 -20.39 11.36
N MET A 240 28.59 -19.09 11.49
CA MET A 240 27.65 -18.22 12.20
C MET A 240 26.33 -18.09 11.46
N ALA A 241 26.33 -18.10 10.12
CA ALA A 241 25.13 -18.12 9.31
C ALA A 241 24.39 -19.47 9.41
N GLU A 242 25.10 -20.58 9.22
CA GLU A 242 24.55 -21.94 9.20
C GLU A 242 23.93 -22.33 10.54
N TRP A 243 24.41 -21.77 11.66
CA TRP A 243 23.82 -21.97 12.97
C TRP A 243 22.31 -21.66 13.03
N PHE A 244 21.83 -20.72 12.19
CA PHE A 244 20.41 -20.37 12.12
C PHE A 244 19.59 -21.32 11.24
N HIS A 245 20.22 -22.19 10.46
CA HIS A 245 19.54 -23.14 9.60
C HIS A 245 18.61 -24.06 10.41
N GLY A 246 17.37 -24.20 9.96
CA GLY A 246 16.35 -25.03 10.64
C GLY A 246 15.83 -24.48 11.97
N ARG A 247 16.35 -23.35 12.48
CA ARG A 247 15.85 -22.72 13.70
C ARG A 247 14.63 -21.85 13.42
N THR A 248 13.69 -21.86 14.35
CA THR A 248 12.54 -20.95 14.29
C THR A 248 12.88 -19.65 14.99
N LEU A 249 12.67 -18.55 14.27
CA LEU A 249 12.89 -17.19 14.76
C LEU A 249 11.56 -16.43 14.70
N TYR A 250 11.42 -15.44 15.59
CA TYR A 250 10.23 -14.59 15.65
C TYR A 250 10.63 -13.14 15.50
N LEU A 251 9.94 -12.42 14.63
CA LEU A 251 9.95 -10.97 14.56
C LEU A 251 9.14 -10.42 15.74
N VAL A 252 9.69 -9.46 16.46
CA VAL A 252 8.97 -8.72 17.51
C VAL A 252 8.69 -7.32 17.00
N LEU A 253 7.45 -6.87 17.14
CA LEU A 253 7.09 -5.46 16.97
C LEU A 253 6.84 -4.84 18.33
N ARG A 254 7.36 -3.64 18.55
CA ARG A 254 7.18 -2.88 19.79
C ARG A 254 6.72 -1.45 19.54
N ASP A 255 5.99 -0.91 20.49
CA ASP A 255 5.54 0.49 20.50
C ASP A 255 6.62 1.45 21.04
N SER A 256 6.29 2.74 21.09
CA SER A 256 7.18 3.80 21.60
C SER A 256 7.50 3.72 23.09
N GLN A 257 6.71 2.97 23.87
CA GLN A 257 6.90 2.73 25.30
C GLN A 257 7.63 1.41 25.57
N ASP A 258 8.18 0.79 24.53
CA ASP A 258 8.83 -0.52 24.57
C ASP A 258 7.87 -1.68 24.86
N GLY A 259 6.56 -1.45 24.78
CA GLY A 259 5.52 -2.49 24.90
C GLY A 259 5.51 -3.40 23.67
N VAL A 260 5.38 -4.71 23.89
CA VAL A 260 5.30 -5.68 22.79
C VAL A 260 3.92 -5.59 22.13
N ILE A 261 3.90 -5.36 20.82
CA ILE A 261 2.69 -5.37 19.99
C ILE A 261 2.25 -6.80 19.68
N GLY A 262 3.22 -7.67 19.40
CA GLY A 262 3.06 -9.10 19.15
C GLY A 262 4.27 -9.68 18.41
N TYR A 263 4.20 -10.97 18.13
CA TYR A 263 5.26 -11.74 17.51
C TYR A 263 4.80 -12.37 16.19
N ARG A 264 5.67 -12.38 15.19
CA ARG A 264 5.43 -13.05 13.91
C ARG A 264 6.54 -14.04 13.61
N ARG A 265 6.19 -15.29 13.35
CA ARG A 265 7.19 -16.29 12.92
C ARG A 265 7.83 -15.88 11.60
N CYS A 266 9.16 -15.94 11.53
CA CYS A 266 9.90 -15.77 10.28
C CYS A 266 9.61 -16.94 9.34
N TYR A 267 9.15 -16.63 8.12
CA TYR A 267 8.86 -17.64 7.10
C TYR A 267 10.10 -17.99 6.26
N ALA A 268 11.12 -17.12 6.26
CA ALA A 268 12.41 -17.38 5.65
C ALA A 268 13.52 -17.13 6.68
N VAL A 269 14.35 -18.14 6.89
CA VAL A 269 15.56 -18.10 7.73
C VAL A 269 16.59 -18.97 7.00
N ALA A 270 17.48 -18.35 6.23
CA ALA A 270 18.44 -19.09 5.41
C ALA A 270 19.77 -18.36 5.30
N PRO A 271 20.90 -19.07 5.40
CA PRO A 271 22.18 -18.58 4.93
C PRO A 271 22.10 -18.34 3.42
N VAL A 272 22.65 -17.22 2.97
CA VAL A 272 22.54 -16.78 1.58
C VAL A 272 23.86 -16.29 1.00
N GLU A 273 23.95 -16.43 -0.32
CA GLU A 273 24.99 -15.84 -1.15
C GLU A 273 24.37 -14.88 -2.18
N GLN A 274 25.12 -13.85 -2.57
CA GLN A 274 24.66 -12.88 -3.55
C GLN A 274 24.80 -13.44 -4.97
N VAL A 275 23.73 -13.36 -5.76
CA VAL A 275 23.67 -13.86 -7.14
C VAL A 275 22.85 -12.91 -8.02
N LEU A 276 23.01 -13.00 -9.34
CA LEU A 276 22.29 -12.13 -10.29
C LEU A 276 20.78 -12.41 -10.34
N GLU A 277 20.37 -13.68 -10.28
CA GLU A 277 18.98 -14.12 -10.40
C GLU A 277 18.51 -14.88 -9.15
N GLY A 278 18.75 -14.28 -7.99
CA GLY A 278 18.36 -14.87 -6.70
C GLY A 278 16.86 -14.82 -6.43
N VAL A 279 16.38 -15.80 -5.66
CA VAL A 279 14.98 -15.92 -5.20
C VAL A 279 14.63 -14.84 -4.16
N TYR A 280 15.60 -14.44 -3.34
CA TYR A 280 15.42 -13.36 -2.37
C TYR A 280 15.94 -12.04 -2.94
N ASN A 281 15.28 -10.94 -2.57
CA ASN A 281 15.68 -9.58 -2.90
C ASN A 281 15.74 -8.74 -1.63
N HIS A 282 16.84 -8.01 -1.47
CA HIS A 282 17.07 -7.07 -0.38
C HIS A 282 17.94 -5.89 -0.85
N CYS A 283 17.45 -4.67 -0.68
CA CYS A 283 18.09 -3.41 -1.06
C CYS A 283 18.57 -3.39 -2.52
N GLY A 284 17.79 -3.98 -3.43
CA GLY A 284 18.11 -4.09 -4.85
C GLY A 284 19.11 -5.19 -5.22
N ASN A 285 19.70 -5.88 -4.24
CA ASN A 285 20.55 -7.05 -4.47
C ASN A 285 19.73 -8.33 -4.40
N ARG A 286 20.12 -9.35 -5.17
CA ARG A 286 19.48 -10.65 -5.16
C ARG A 286 20.35 -11.72 -4.51
N PHE A 287 19.69 -12.68 -3.85
CA PHE A 287 20.34 -13.70 -3.04
C PHE A 287 19.67 -15.05 -3.22
N ASN A 288 20.44 -16.13 -3.09
CA ASN A 288 19.94 -17.50 -3.04
C ASN A 288 20.34 -18.18 -1.73
N PRO A 289 19.48 -19.07 -1.19
CA PRO A 289 19.89 -19.97 -0.11
C PRO A 289 21.12 -20.76 -0.52
N SER A 290 22.16 -20.75 0.31
CA SER A 290 23.39 -21.50 0.08
C SER A 290 23.98 -21.95 1.41
N PRO A 291 24.34 -23.23 1.59
CA PRO A 291 24.96 -23.72 2.83
C PRO A 291 26.35 -23.11 3.07
N THR A 292 26.95 -22.49 2.05
CA THR A 292 28.21 -21.74 2.15
C THR A 292 27.98 -20.22 2.14
N GLY A 293 26.74 -19.77 2.40
CA GLY A 293 26.41 -18.36 2.49
C GLY A 293 27.04 -17.72 3.73
N THR A 294 27.69 -16.56 3.56
CA THR A 294 28.29 -15.78 4.66
C THR A 294 27.32 -14.76 5.27
N LEU A 295 26.11 -14.68 4.73
CA LEU A 295 25.07 -13.75 5.15
C LEU A 295 23.85 -14.56 5.58
N LEU A 296 23.04 -14.02 6.48
CA LEU A 296 21.76 -14.62 6.83
C LEU A 296 20.62 -13.72 6.36
N PHE A 297 19.70 -14.29 5.57
CA PHE A 297 18.46 -13.64 5.19
C PHE A 297 17.32 -14.10 6.10
N LEU A 298 16.63 -13.12 6.67
CA LEU A 298 15.46 -13.31 7.51
C LEU A 298 14.28 -12.57 6.89
N ALA A 299 13.12 -13.22 6.83
CA ALA A 299 11.90 -12.53 6.45
C ALA A 299 10.70 -12.97 7.28
N ALA A 300 9.89 -11.98 7.65
CA ALA A 300 8.61 -12.14 8.32
C ALA A 300 7.59 -11.22 7.67
N ARG A 301 6.32 -11.60 7.70
CA ARG A 301 5.24 -10.81 7.12
C ARG A 301 3.98 -10.94 7.97
N THR A 302 3.39 -9.84 8.39
CA THR A 302 2.10 -9.84 9.11
C THR A 302 0.97 -10.31 8.20
N ASP A 303 -0.14 -10.78 8.76
CA ASP A 303 -1.42 -10.87 8.04
C ASP A 303 -2.24 -9.60 8.20
N PHE A 304 -3.29 -9.50 7.39
CA PHE A 304 -4.30 -8.47 7.55
C PHE A 304 -4.93 -8.59 8.94
N HIS A 305 -5.31 -7.45 9.54
CA HIS A 305 -5.85 -7.32 10.91
C HIS A 305 -4.92 -7.69 12.09
N ASP A 306 -3.77 -8.33 11.90
CA ASP A 306 -2.87 -8.74 13.01
C ASP A 306 -2.49 -7.56 13.94
N VAL A 307 -2.39 -6.34 13.39
CA VAL A 307 -1.75 -5.19 14.04
C VAL A 307 -2.53 -3.87 13.88
N ASP A 308 -3.85 -3.96 13.73
CA ASP A 308 -4.68 -2.80 13.40
C ASP A 308 -4.59 -1.65 14.43
N GLY A 309 -4.46 -0.43 13.94
CA GLY A 309 -4.46 0.80 14.74
C GLY A 309 -3.25 1.00 15.67
N LYS A 310 -2.19 0.21 15.55
CA LYS A 310 -0.98 0.31 16.39
C LYS A 310 0.15 1.06 15.67
N GLN A 311 1.09 1.62 16.44
CA GLN A 311 2.29 2.27 15.91
C GLN A 311 3.53 1.45 16.29
N ALA A 312 4.23 0.88 15.31
CA ALA A 312 5.52 0.24 15.57
C ALA A 312 6.64 1.28 15.61
N ALA A 313 7.36 1.30 16.74
CA ALA A 313 8.53 2.14 16.96
C ALA A 313 9.84 1.33 16.93
N PHE A 314 9.80 0.04 17.23
CA PHE A 314 10.97 -0.84 17.14
C PHE A 314 10.60 -2.19 16.54
N VAL A 315 11.57 -2.76 15.85
CA VAL A 315 11.54 -4.13 15.35
C VAL A 315 12.80 -4.86 15.79
N SER A 316 12.65 -6.12 16.15
CA SER A 316 13.75 -6.98 16.59
C SER A 316 13.48 -8.43 16.25
N ILE A 317 14.48 -9.29 16.48
CA ILE A 317 14.37 -10.74 16.28
C ILE A 317 14.57 -11.43 17.62
N LEU A 318 13.67 -12.36 17.92
CA LEU A 318 13.71 -13.20 19.09
C LEU A 318 14.20 -14.60 18.70
N VAL A 319 15.28 -15.03 19.36
CA VAL A 319 15.94 -16.33 19.17
C VAL A 319 15.66 -17.22 20.38
N HIS A 320 15.58 -18.54 20.21
CA HIS A 320 15.32 -19.53 21.29
C HIS A 320 13.96 -19.41 21.99
N ALA A 321 13.03 -18.63 21.45
CA ALA A 321 11.68 -18.53 21.98
C ALA A 321 10.86 -19.78 21.66
N THR A 322 9.98 -20.16 22.59
CA THR A 322 9.06 -21.29 22.42
C THR A 322 7.62 -20.85 22.61
N PRO A 323 6.67 -21.29 21.74
CA PRO A 323 5.25 -21.03 21.95
C PRO A 323 4.78 -21.54 23.32
N ALA A 324 3.88 -20.81 23.97
CA ALA A 324 3.22 -21.27 25.19
C ALA A 324 2.37 -22.54 24.95
N GLU A 325 2.03 -23.23 26.04
CA GLU A 325 1.19 -24.43 25.99
C GLU A 325 -0.21 -24.09 25.43
N ASN A 326 -0.79 -25.00 24.65
CA ASN A 326 -2.13 -24.91 24.04
C ASN A 326 -2.32 -23.87 22.92
N ILE A 327 -1.26 -23.39 22.30
CA ILE A 327 -1.38 -22.58 21.08
C ILE A 327 -1.72 -23.46 19.89
N ALA A 328 -2.68 -22.99 19.07
CA ALA A 328 -3.05 -23.67 17.85
C ALA A 328 -1.84 -23.87 16.93
N VAL A 329 -1.63 -25.12 16.50
CA VAL A 329 -0.55 -25.44 15.57
C VAL A 329 -0.74 -24.64 14.28
N GLY A 330 0.28 -23.88 13.90
CA GLY A 330 0.23 -23.04 12.71
C GLY A 330 -0.31 -21.63 12.92
N LYS A 331 -0.64 -21.21 14.15
CA LYS A 331 -0.90 -19.80 14.45
C LYS A 331 0.34 -18.99 14.09
N LEU A 332 0.20 -18.04 13.17
CA LEU A 332 1.33 -17.30 12.61
C LEU A 332 1.66 -16.04 13.41
N TRP A 333 0.63 -15.34 13.89
CA TRP A 333 0.73 -14.18 14.79
C TRP A 333 0.48 -14.62 16.23
N LEU A 334 1.39 -14.25 17.13
CA LEU A 334 1.32 -14.57 18.56
C LEU A 334 1.20 -13.29 19.38
N GLU A 335 0.30 -13.30 20.34
CA GLU A 335 0.14 -12.22 21.33
C GLU A 335 1.30 -12.21 22.34
N PRO A 336 1.50 -11.11 23.09
CA PRO A 336 2.63 -10.97 24.02
C PRO A 336 2.77 -12.09 25.06
N ASP A 337 1.67 -12.72 25.46
CA ASP A 337 1.59 -13.80 26.45
C ASP A 337 1.68 -15.22 25.84
N GLU A 338 1.70 -15.34 24.52
CA GLU A 338 1.70 -16.61 23.78
C GLU A 338 3.12 -17.08 23.42
N LEU A 339 4.16 -16.36 23.82
CA LEU A 339 5.54 -16.74 23.53
C LEU A 339 6.39 -16.66 24.80
N ASN A 340 7.08 -17.74 25.12
CA ASN A 340 7.88 -17.88 26.33
C ASN A 340 9.38 -17.77 26.03
N GLY A 341 10.06 -17.01 26.87
CA GLY A 341 11.52 -16.87 26.86
C GLY A 341 12.06 -16.23 25.58
N GLY A 342 13.26 -16.65 25.20
CA GLY A 342 13.98 -16.13 24.05
C GLY A 342 14.92 -14.96 24.37
N VAL A 343 15.82 -14.70 23.42
CA VAL A 343 16.83 -13.66 23.48
C VAL A 343 16.61 -12.72 22.30
N GLU A 344 16.42 -11.44 22.59
CA GLU A 344 16.17 -10.41 21.59
C GLU A 344 17.50 -9.88 21.04
N ILE A 345 17.60 -9.81 19.72
CA ILE A 345 18.72 -9.22 18.98
C ILE A 345 18.17 -8.21 17.97
N LEU A 346 19.05 -7.35 17.44
CA LEU A 346 18.74 -6.53 16.26
C LEU A 346 17.62 -5.51 16.52
N LYS A 347 17.62 -4.87 17.70
CA LYS A 347 16.61 -3.87 18.03
C LYS A 347 16.83 -2.59 17.21
N THR A 348 16.01 -2.43 16.18
CA THR A 348 16.12 -1.36 15.19
C THR A 348 14.94 -0.40 15.32
N PRO A 349 15.18 0.92 15.42
CA PRO A 349 14.10 1.90 15.44
C PRO A 349 13.42 1.96 14.06
N ILE A 350 12.09 1.99 14.06
CA ILE A 350 11.23 2.14 12.89
C ILE A 350 10.13 3.15 13.22
N ASN A 351 9.43 3.65 12.20
CA ASN A 351 8.28 4.53 12.40
C ASN A 351 7.19 4.14 11.41
N ILE A 352 6.39 3.14 11.79
CA ILE A 352 5.47 2.47 10.88
C ILE A 352 4.07 2.45 11.53
N PRO A 353 3.09 3.17 10.95
CA PRO A 353 1.69 3.02 11.32
C PRO A 353 1.18 1.69 10.78
N LEU A 354 0.74 0.80 11.67
CA LEU A 354 0.24 -0.52 11.34
C LEU A 354 -1.26 -0.45 11.10
N ARG A 355 -1.72 -1.05 10.00
CA ARG A 355 -3.11 -0.96 9.52
C ARG A 355 -3.68 -2.34 9.25
N ALA A 356 -5.00 -2.50 9.39
CA ALA A 356 -5.69 -3.73 9.04
C ALA A 356 -5.53 -4.17 7.57
N ASP A 357 -5.44 -3.23 6.63
CA ASP A 357 -5.36 -3.48 5.18
C ASP A 357 -3.95 -3.61 4.61
N VAL A 358 -2.93 -3.49 5.44
CA VAL A 358 -1.53 -3.55 4.99
C VAL A 358 -0.83 -4.76 5.61
N ARG A 359 -0.23 -5.59 4.76
CA ARG A 359 0.74 -6.59 5.20
C ARG A 359 2.12 -5.97 5.28
N GLU A 360 2.66 -5.86 6.48
CA GLU A 360 4.02 -5.41 6.69
C GLU A 360 4.98 -6.58 6.47
N GLN A 361 5.85 -6.45 5.48
CA GLN A 361 6.91 -7.40 5.20
C GLN A 361 8.24 -6.83 5.71
N PHE A 362 8.89 -7.57 6.60
CA PHE A 362 10.22 -7.24 7.10
C PHE A 362 11.21 -8.18 6.46
N LYS A 363 12.22 -7.61 5.81
CA LYS A 363 13.36 -8.34 5.27
C LYS A 363 14.61 -7.84 5.96
N ILE A 364 15.34 -8.75 6.59
CA ILE A 364 16.52 -8.42 7.37
C ILE A 364 17.68 -9.21 6.80
N LEU A 365 18.74 -8.51 6.43
CA LEU A 365 20.00 -9.11 6.03
C LEU A 365 21.00 -8.94 7.18
N LEU A 366 21.38 -10.05 7.79
CA LEU A 366 22.30 -10.11 8.91
C LEU A 366 23.71 -10.45 8.41
N ARG A 367 24.70 -9.70 8.88
CA ARG A 367 26.14 -9.89 8.66
C ARG A 367 26.81 -10.26 9.99
N PHE A 368 27.96 -10.94 9.94
CA PHE A 368 28.66 -11.47 11.11
C PHE A 368 30.02 -10.84 11.37
#